data_AF-A0A5Q4ESX0-F1
#
_entry.id   AF-A0A5Q4ESX0-F1
#
_cell.length_a   1.000
_cell.length_b   1.000
_cell.length_c   1.000
_cell.angle_alpha   90.00
_cell.angle_beta   90.00
_cell.angle_gamma   90.00
#
_symmetry.space_group_name_H-M   'P 1'
#
loop_
_entity.id
_entity.type
_entity.pdbx_description
1 polymer ?
#
loop_
_entity_poly.entity_id
_entity_poly.type
_entity_poly.pdbx_seq_one_letter_code
_entity_poly.pdbx_strand_id
1 'polypeptide(L)'
;MLTMRRLERASNAGRFDQMLSDVLANGRSLPLAARLRLSETDGLPAAALGMAIRRLCEIARRPTPAVAQMADALLERQHENGGFGAIAATAAAVGGLLTLQSHDGAWPGAIGPELACRIELAVDRALHHLFAAQSRGSGVEETPGLLGDAMDSALVLWQLADEPRAAATLRLDALERAIQEAIRPAGARDEAVRQVADLARAGRFEAVPAAA
;
A
#
# COMPACT_ATOMS: atom_id res chain seq x y z
N MET A 1 18.35 -1.89 -13.08
CA MET A 1 17.17 -2.73 -13.39
C MET A 1 16.82 -3.58 -12.18
N LEU A 2 15.58 -3.48 -11.71
CA LEU A 2 15.05 -4.33 -10.64
C LEU A 2 14.79 -5.74 -11.17
N THR A 3 15.17 -6.77 -10.41
CA THR A 3 14.93 -8.17 -10.76
C THR A 3 14.32 -8.91 -9.58
N MET A 4 13.58 -9.98 -9.88
CA MET A 4 12.95 -10.83 -8.85
C MET A 4 13.96 -11.36 -7.84
N ARG A 5 15.08 -11.92 -8.32
CA ARG A 5 16.19 -12.39 -7.46
C ARG A 5 16.83 -11.30 -6.61
N ARG A 6 16.73 -10.02 -6.99
CA ARG A 6 17.24 -8.91 -6.17
C ARG A 6 16.31 -8.62 -5.01
N LEU A 7 15.00 -8.56 -5.25
CA LEU A 7 13.99 -8.37 -4.21
C LEU A 7 13.96 -9.55 -3.23
N GLU A 8 14.01 -10.78 -3.73
CA GLU A 8 14.06 -12.00 -2.91
C GLU A 8 15.28 -11.99 -1.98
N ARG A 9 16.49 -11.71 -2.51
CA ARG A 9 17.71 -11.60 -1.71
C ARG A 9 17.67 -10.43 -0.71
N ALA A 10 16.98 -9.34 -1.03
CA ALA A 10 16.84 -8.23 -0.10
C ALA A 10 15.90 -8.59 1.06
N SER A 11 14.75 -9.20 0.75
CA SER A 11 13.78 -9.72 1.72
C SER A 11 14.42 -10.74 2.68
N ASN A 12 15.08 -11.77 2.14
CA ASN A 12 15.71 -12.82 2.95
C ASN A 12 16.85 -12.30 3.82
N ALA A 13 17.52 -11.23 3.40
CA ALA A 13 18.58 -10.58 4.17
C ALA A 13 18.06 -9.50 5.14
N GLY A 14 16.73 -9.29 5.24
CA GLY A 14 16.14 -8.25 6.07
C GLY A 14 16.51 -6.82 5.64
N ARG A 15 16.96 -6.61 4.39
CA ARG A 15 17.39 -5.31 3.86
C ARG A 15 16.21 -4.52 3.31
N PHE A 16 15.23 -4.23 4.18
CA PHE A 16 13.96 -3.62 3.79
C PHE A 16 14.09 -2.19 3.27
N ASP A 17 14.99 -1.38 3.84
CA ASP A 17 15.25 -0.02 3.36
C ASP A 17 15.77 -0.01 1.91
N GLN A 18 16.80 -0.82 1.63
CA GLN A 18 17.31 -1.02 0.28
C GLN A 18 16.24 -1.56 -0.67
N MET A 19 15.41 -2.49 -0.20
CA MET A 19 14.32 -3.07 -1.00
C MET A 19 13.29 -2.01 -1.38
N LEU A 20 12.85 -1.19 -0.43
CA LEU A 20 11.91 -0.10 -0.67
C LEU A 20 12.50 0.92 -1.65
N SER A 21 13.76 1.33 -1.44
CA SER A 21 14.47 2.23 -2.36
C SER A 21 14.55 1.65 -3.78
N ASP A 22 14.86 0.35 -3.91
CA ASP A 22 14.98 -0.33 -5.19
C ASP A 22 13.63 -0.41 -5.94
N VAL A 23 12.54 -0.69 -5.22
CA VAL A 23 11.18 -0.72 -5.78
C VAL A 23 10.80 0.67 -6.29
N LEU A 24 10.96 1.70 -5.47
CA LEU A 24 10.56 3.07 -5.82
C LEU A 24 11.40 3.65 -6.96
N ALA A 25 12.69 3.32 -7.03
CA ALA A 25 13.56 3.75 -8.12
C ALA A 25 13.24 3.10 -9.49
N ASN A 26 12.48 2.00 -9.50
CA ASN A 26 12.11 1.28 -10.72
C ASN A 26 10.58 1.21 -10.91
N GLY A 27 9.81 2.03 -10.19
CA GLY A 27 8.35 2.05 -10.19
C GLY A 27 7.78 3.46 -10.27
N ARG A 28 6.62 3.66 -9.64
CA ARG A 28 6.01 4.98 -9.47
C ARG A 28 6.82 5.77 -8.44
N SER A 29 7.55 6.80 -8.89
CA SER A 29 8.38 7.63 -8.01
C SER A 29 7.52 8.39 -7.00
N LEU A 30 8.00 8.46 -5.75
CA LEU A 30 7.37 9.22 -4.67
C LEU A 30 8.25 10.41 -4.25
N PRO A 31 7.65 11.53 -3.82
CA PRO A 31 8.42 12.62 -3.22
C PRO A 31 9.17 12.15 -1.97
N LEU A 32 10.27 12.82 -1.62
CA LEU A 32 11.14 12.41 -0.51
C LEU A 32 10.37 12.28 0.81
N ALA A 33 9.45 13.20 1.11
CA ALA A 33 8.67 13.15 2.35
C ALA A 33 7.83 11.88 2.47
N ALA A 34 7.22 11.43 1.38
CA ALA A 34 6.45 10.18 1.34
C ALA A 34 7.36 8.95 1.49
N ARG A 35 8.56 8.99 0.92
CA ARG A 35 9.58 7.93 1.10
C ARG A 35 10.02 7.81 2.54
N LEU A 36 10.31 8.95 3.18
CA LEU A 36 10.67 8.99 4.60
C LEU A 36 9.53 8.46 5.47
N ARG A 37 8.28 8.83 5.18
CA ARG A 37 7.10 8.32 5.89
C ARG A 37 6.97 6.80 5.78
N LEU A 38 7.20 6.21 4.61
CA LEU A 38 7.21 4.75 4.42
C LEU A 38 8.43 4.06 5.06
N SER A 39 9.49 4.80 5.36
CA SER A 39 10.73 4.29 5.94
C SER A 39 10.76 4.40 7.46
N GLU A 40 9.68 4.89 8.09
CA GLU A 40 9.55 4.93 9.54
C GLU A 40 9.64 3.51 10.13
N THR A 41 10.37 3.38 11.24
CA THR A 41 10.85 2.09 11.76
C THR A 41 9.73 1.10 12.07
N ASP A 42 8.58 1.59 12.54
CA ASP A 42 7.44 0.76 12.98
C ASP A 42 6.66 0.10 11.82
N GLY A 43 6.96 0.45 10.56
CA GLY A 43 6.24 -0.08 9.39
C GLY A 43 7.11 -0.44 8.18
N LEU A 44 8.40 -0.10 8.20
CA LEU A 44 9.29 -0.27 7.05
C LEU A 44 9.27 -1.69 6.45
N PRO A 45 9.40 -2.80 7.23
CA PRO A 45 9.38 -4.14 6.66
C PRO A 45 8.08 -4.45 5.91
N ALA A 46 6.94 -4.08 6.48
CA ALA A 46 5.63 -4.33 5.87
C ALA A 46 5.41 -3.47 4.62
N ALA A 47 5.76 -2.19 4.68
CA ALA A 47 5.71 -1.29 3.54
C ALA A 47 6.57 -1.80 2.38
N ALA A 48 7.82 -2.18 2.67
CA ALA A 48 8.74 -2.69 1.67
C ALA A 48 8.23 -4.01 1.02
N LEU A 49 7.73 -4.95 1.83
CA LEU A 49 7.19 -6.22 1.35
C LEU A 49 5.94 -6.00 0.49
N GLY A 50 4.97 -5.20 0.95
CA GLY A 50 3.76 -4.88 0.18
C GLY A 50 4.08 -4.26 -1.18
N MET A 51 5.00 -3.29 -1.19
CA MET A 51 5.49 -2.66 -2.42
C MET A 51 6.23 -3.64 -3.34
N ALA A 52 7.05 -4.53 -2.78
CA ALA A 52 7.76 -5.55 -3.55
C ALA A 52 6.79 -6.59 -4.16
N ILE A 53 5.79 -7.04 -3.42
CA ILE A 53 4.76 -7.97 -3.91
C ILE A 53 4.03 -7.36 -5.10
N ARG A 54 3.54 -6.12 -4.97
CA ARG A 54 2.87 -5.39 -6.05
C ARG A 54 3.77 -5.30 -7.29
N ARG A 55 5.01 -4.85 -7.11
CA ARG A 55 5.97 -4.69 -8.21
C ARG A 55 6.32 -6.02 -8.89
N LEU A 56 6.42 -7.10 -8.12
CA LEU A 56 6.65 -8.42 -8.69
C LEU A 56 5.46 -8.94 -9.48
N CYS A 57 4.23 -8.67 -9.04
CA CYS A 57 3.04 -9.01 -9.81
C CYS A 57 2.94 -8.20 -11.11
N GLU A 58 3.38 -6.95 -11.12
CA GLU A 58 3.45 -6.14 -12.34
C GLU A 58 4.49 -6.65 -13.36
N ILE A 59 5.64 -7.13 -12.87
CA ILE A 59 6.74 -7.60 -13.73
C ILE A 59 6.53 -9.06 -14.16
N ALA A 60 5.99 -9.90 -13.29
CA ALA A 60 5.79 -11.31 -13.55
C ALA A 60 4.44 -11.56 -14.22
N ARG A 61 4.40 -12.44 -15.22
CA ARG A 61 3.14 -12.82 -15.89
C ARG A 61 2.25 -13.76 -15.06
N ARG A 62 2.78 -14.28 -13.95
CA ARG A 62 2.11 -15.20 -13.03
C ARG A 62 2.67 -15.04 -11.62
N PRO A 63 1.91 -15.33 -10.56
CA PRO A 63 2.46 -15.43 -9.21
C PRO A 63 3.64 -16.41 -9.17
N THR A 64 4.67 -16.07 -8.39
CA THR A 64 5.88 -16.90 -8.27
C THR A 64 6.08 -17.32 -6.82
N PRO A 65 6.83 -18.42 -6.57
CA PRO A 65 7.13 -18.86 -5.20
C PRO A 65 7.75 -17.75 -4.33
N ALA A 66 8.58 -16.89 -4.92
CA ALA A 66 9.16 -15.73 -4.21
C ALA A 66 8.10 -14.73 -3.74
N VAL A 67 7.04 -14.51 -4.52
CA VAL A 67 5.93 -13.63 -4.13
C VAL A 67 5.11 -14.26 -3.00
N ALA A 68 4.85 -15.57 -3.08
CA ALA A 68 4.16 -16.29 -2.00
C ALA A 68 4.96 -16.24 -0.68
N GLN A 69 6.28 -16.46 -0.74
CA GLN A 69 7.16 -16.33 0.43
C GLN A 69 7.17 -14.92 1.03
N MET A 70 7.17 -13.87 0.19
CA MET A 70 7.07 -12.49 0.66
C MET A 70 5.70 -12.20 1.27
N ALA A 71 4.62 -12.76 0.73
CA ALA A 71 3.28 -12.64 1.29
C ALA A 71 3.21 -13.32 2.66
N ASP A 72 3.75 -14.53 2.81
CA ASP A 72 3.85 -15.20 4.12
C ASP A 72 4.62 -14.35 5.13
N ALA A 73 5.79 -13.86 4.77
CA ALA A 73 6.59 -12.98 5.63
C ALA A 73 5.83 -11.69 5.99
N LEU A 74 5.05 -11.13 5.06
CA LEU A 74 4.22 -9.96 5.33
C LEU A 74 3.10 -10.29 6.33
N LEU A 75 2.40 -11.42 6.15
CA LEU A 75 1.31 -11.86 7.02
C LEU A 75 1.77 -12.10 8.46
N GLU A 76 2.99 -12.61 8.67
CA GLU A 76 3.60 -12.77 9.99
C GLU A 76 3.81 -11.45 10.74
N ARG A 77 3.78 -10.31 10.03
CA ARG A 77 3.96 -8.97 10.59
C ARG A 77 2.64 -8.26 10.89
N GLN A 78 1.49 -8.91 10.66
CA GLN A 78 0.21 -8.31 11.02
C GLN A 78 0.07 -8.24 12.54
N HIS A 79 -0.23 -7.05 13.04
CA HIS A 79 -0.48 -6.81 14.46
C HIS A 79 -1.89 -7.31 14.86
N GLU A 80 -2.12 -7.52 16.15
CA GLU A 80 -3.42 -7.97 16.68
C GLU A 80 -4.58 -7.03 16.32
N ASN A 81 -4.30 -5.74 16.18
CA ASN A 81 -5.27 -4.73 15.77
C ASN A 81 -5.60 -4.73 14.27
N GLY A 82 -5.03 -5.66 13.50
CA GLY A 82 -5.21 -5.81 12.06
C GLY A 82 -4.26 -4.97 11.19
N GLY A 83 -3.53 -4.02 11.76
CA GLY A 83 -2.57 -3.18 11.03
C GLY A 83 -1.22 -3.86 10.78
N PHE A 84 -0.37 -3.21 9.99
CA PHE A 84 1.01 -3.63 9.71
C PHE A 84 2.02 -2.54 10.12
N GLY A 85 1.77 -1.89 11.25
CA GLY A 85 2.49 -0.69 11.71
C GLY A 85 1.72 0.59 11.41
N ALA A 86 2.43 1.64 10.98
CA ALA A 86 1.84 2.93 10.61
C ALA A 86 0.76 2.79 9.50
N ILE A 87 -0.12 3.78 9.39
CA ILE A 87 -1.22 3.81 8.39
C ILE A 87 -0.67 3.62 6.97
N ALA A 88 0.38 4.34 6.61
CA ALA A 88 1.01 4.24 5.30
C ALA A 88 1.58 2.84 5.02
N ALA A 89 2.18 2.19 6.01
CA ALA A 89 2.70 0.83 5.89
C ALA A 89 1.58 -0.20 5.75
N THR A 90 0.50 -0.03 6.51
CA THR A 90 -0.73 -0.85 6.39
C THR A 90 -1.33 -0.71 4.99
N ALA A 91 -1.42 0.50 4.44
CA ALA A 91 -1.93 0.71 3.09
C ALA A 91 -1.04 0.05 2.02
N ALA A 92 0.28 0.16 2.13
CA ALA A 92 1.22 -0.50 1.21
C ALA A 92 1.14 -2.04 1.29
N ALA A 93 1.02 -2.59 2.51
CA ALA A 93 0.82 -4.02 2.74
C ALA A 93 -0.48 -4.52 2.08
N VAL A 94 -1.60 -3.84 2.35
CA VAL A 94 -2.91 -4.18 1.78
C VAL A 94 -2.88 -4.08 0.26
N GLY A 95 -2.30 -3.02 -0.31
CA GLY A 95 -2.20 -2.86 -1.76
C GLY A 95 -1.43 -4.01 -2.42
N GLY A 96 -0.32 -4.43 -1.82
CA GLY A 96 0.44 -5.61 -2.29
C GLY A 96 -0.38 -6.90 -2.23
N LEU A 97 -1.07 -7.14 -1.11
CA LEU A 97 -1.89 -8.35 -0.92
C LEU A 97 -3.09 -8.39 -1.88
N LEU A 98 -3.79 -7.27 -2.08
CA LEU A 98 -4.90 -7.17 -3.03
C LEU A 98 -4.43 -7.39 -4.48
N THR A 99 -3.30 -6.81 -4.85
CA THR A 99 -2.69 -7.06 -6.17
C THR A 99 -2.40 -8.56 -6.36
N LEU A 100 -1.88 -9.23 -5.33
CA LEU A 100 -1.64 -10.67 -5.38
C LEU A 100 -2.93 -11.48 -5.50
N GLN A 101 -3.99 -11.13 -4.77
CA GLN A 101 -5.30 -11.79 -4.88
C GLN A 101 -5.89 -11.67 -6.28
N SER A 102 -5.87 -10.47 -6.87
CA SER A 102 -6.31 -10.25 -8.26
C SER A 102 -5.49 -11.07 -9.25
N HIS A 103 -4.18 -11.19 -9.02
CA HIS A 103 -3.29 -11.96 -9.89
C HIS A 103 -3.51 -13.48 -9.76
N ASP A 104 -3.81 -14.00 -8.56
CA ASP A 104 -4.21 -15.40 -8.35
C ASP A 104 -5.60 -15.69 -8.95
N GLY A 105 -6.54 -14.73 -8.91
CA GLY A 105 -7.82 -14.86 -9.60
C GLY A 105 -7.68 -15.05 -11.12
N ALA A 106 -6.67 -14.41 -11.73
CA ALA A 106 -6.33 -14.61 -13.14
C ALA A 106 -5.59 -15.95 -13.41
N TRP A 107 -4.97 -16.53 -12.38
CA TRP A 107 -4.21 -17.79 -12.44
C TRP A 107 -4.52 -18.69 -11.24
N PRO A 108 -5.72 -19.30 -11.19
CA PRO A 108 -6.21 -19.95 -9.98
C PRO A 108 -5.26 -21.04 -9.46
N GLY A 109 -4.95 -20.96 -8.16
CA GLY A 109 -4.15 -21.96 -7.45
C GLY A 109 -2.65 -21.72 -7.47
N ALA A 110 -2.18 -20.57 -7.96
CA ALA A 110 -0.76 -20.26 -8.02
C ALA A 110 -0.13 -20.04 -6.64
N ILE A 111 -0.89 -19.53 -5.66
CA ILE A 111 -0.43 -19.34 -4.27
C ILE A 111 -0.96 -20.41 -3.29
N GLY A 112 -1.84 -21.31 -3.75
CA GLY A 112 -2.47 -22.35 -2.93
C GLY A 112 -3.61 -21.83 -2.03
N PRO A 113 -4.59 -22.68 -1.68
CA PRO A 113 -5.82 -22.26 -1.01
C PRO A 113 -5.61 -21.77 0.43
N GLU A 114 -4.63 -22.34 1.15
CA GLU A 114 -4.34 -21.96 2.53
C GLU A 114 -3.80 -20.53 2.62
N LEU A 115 -2.81 -20.20 1.79
CA LEU A 115 -2.26 -18.84 1.73
C LEU A 115 -3.31 -17.86 1.22
N ALA A 116 -4.10 -18.21 0.21
CA ALA A 116 -5.19 -17.37 -0.27
C ALA A 116 -6.19 -16.98 0.85
N CYS A 117 -6.61 -17.96 1.66
CA CYS A 117 -7.50 -17.74 2.81
C CYS A 117 -6.85 -16.83 3.88
N ARG A 118 -5.57 -17.06 4.20
CA ARG A 118 -4.83 -16.22 5.15
C ARG A 118 -4.70 -14.78 4.66
N ILE A 119 -4.45 -14.58 3.36
CA ILE A 119 -4.40 -13.25 2.75
C ILE A 119 -5.76 -12.56 2.85
N GLU A 120 -6.85 -13.26 2.52
CA GLU A 120 -8.20 -12.71 2.60
C GLU A 120 -8.53 -12.20 4.01
N LEU A 121 -8.30 -13.03 5.02
CA LEU A 121 -8.53 -12.66 6.42
C LEU A 121 -7.63 -11.50 6.88
N ALA A 122 -6.38 -11.45 6.41
CA ALA A 122 -5.48 -10.36 6.75
C ALA A 122 -5.90 -9.04 6.10
N VAL A 123 -6.32 -9.07 4.83
CA VAL A 123 -6.85 -7.91 4.11
C VAL A 123 -8.08 -7.35 4.80
N ASP A 124 -9.03 -8.19 5.20
CA ASP A 124 -10.24 -7.73 5.91
C ASP A 124 -9.93 -7.05 7.23
N ARG A 125 -9.05 -7.66 8.04
CA ARG A 125 -8.60 -7.07 9.30
C ARG A 125 -7.92 -5.73 9.09
N ALA A 126 -7.07 -5.61 8.08
CA ALA A 126 -6.35 -4.39 7.77
C ALA A 126 -7.26 -3.29 7.21
N LEU A 127 -8.22 -3.62 6.35
CA LEU A 127 -9.21 -2.66 5.87
C LEU A 127 -10.12 -2.18 7.00
N HIS A 128 -10.52 -3.07 7.93
CA HIS A 128 -11.26 -2.68 9.12
C HIS A 128 -10.43 -1.78 10.05
N HIS A 129 -9.14 -2.09 10.23
CA HIS A 129 -8.20 -1.26 10.98
C HIS A 129 -8.13 0.16 10.39
N LEU A 130 -7.94 0.27 9.07
CA LEU A 130 -7.93 1.56 8.37
C LEU A 130 -9.28 2.27 8.52
N PHE A 131 -10.41 1.59 8.31
CA PHE A 131 -11.73 2.18 8.49
C PHE A 131 -11.95 2.74 9.91
N ALA A 132 -11.53 2.00 10.93
CA ALA A 132 -11.59 2.44 12.32
C ALA A 132 -10.69 3.66 12.57
N ALA A 133 -9.50 3.72 11.95
CA ALA A 133 -8.65 4.91 11.98
C ALA A 133 -9.33 6.11 11.29
N GLN A 134 -9.96 5.91 10.12
CA GLN A 134 -10.66 6.97 9.38
C GLN A 134 -11.83 7.55 10.20
N SER A 135 -12.53 6.66 10.91
CA SER A 135 -13.69 7.03 11.73
C SER A 135 -13.30 7.82 12.97
N ARG A 136 -12.09 7.63 13.50
CA ARG A 136 -11.55 8.39 14.64
C ARG A 136 -10.99 9.75 14.23
N GLY A 137 -10.52 9.91 13.00
CA GLY A 137 -9.86 11.12 12.51
C GLY A 137 -8.43 11.28 13.04
N SER A 138 -7.78 12.42 12.70
CA SER A 138 -6.35 12.64 12.96
C SER A 138 -5.96 12.89 14.42
N GLY A 139 -6.91 13.19 15.30
CA GLY A 139 -6.68 13.49 16.72
C GLY A 139 -5.88 14.78 17.02
N VAL A 140 -5.09 15.30 16.07
CA VAL A 140 -4.16 16.44 16.26
C VAL A 140 -4.70 17.71 15.62
N GLU A 141 -5.39 17.60 14.50
CA GLU A 141 -6.14 18.68 13.84
C GLU A 141 -7.55 18.15 13.60
N GLU A 142 -8.58 18.88 14.01
CA GLU A 142 -10.00 18.51 13.87
C GLU A 142 -10.47 18.49 12.40
N THR A 143 -9.69 17.91 11.50
CA THR A 143 -10.11 17.57 10.14
C THR A 143 -10.68 16.15 10.16
N PRO A 144 -12.01 16.00 10.39
CA PRO A 144 -12.63 14.69 10.41
C PRO A 144 -12.40 13.97 9.07
N GLY A 145 -12.16 12.65 9.13
CA GLY A 145 -12.06 11.80 7.95
C GLY A 145 -10.66 11.56 7.40
N LEU A 146 -9.61 12.20 7.94
CA LEU A 146 -8.23 11.82 7.67
C LEU A 146 -7.84 10.50 8.36
N LEU A 147 -6.94 9.76 7.73
CA LEU A 147 -6.29 8.56 8.24
C LEU A 147 -4.89 8.91 8.74
N GLY A 148 -4.71 9.05 10.05
CA GLY A 148 -3.46 9.61 10.59
C GLY A 148 -3.38 11.08 10.19
N ASP A 149 -2.37 11.49 9.44
CA ASP A 149 -2.27 12.84 8.87
C ASP A 149 -2.58 12.91 7.36
N ALA A 150 -2.44 14.09 6.76
CA ALA A 150 -2.70 14.29 5.34
C ALA A 150 -1.75 13.49 4.42
N MET A 151 -0.50 13.24 4.84
CA MET A 151 0.46 12.44 4.07
C MET A 151 0.08 10.96 4.10
N ASP A 152 -0.27 10.43 5.26
CA ASP A 152 -0.76 9.04 5.40
C ASP A 152 -2.03 8.82 4.58
N SER A 153 -2.95 9.77 4.65
CA SER A 153 -4.18 9.77 3.86
C SER A 153 -3.91 9.78 2.35
N ALA A 154 -2.96 10.61 1.89
CA ALA A 154 -2.55 10.64 0.49
C ALA A 154 -1.88 9.33 0.06
N LEU A 155 -1.06 8.72 0.91
CA LEU A 155 -0.45 7.42 0.66
C LEU A 155 -1.50 6.29 0.61
N VAL A 156 -2.53 6.33 1.44
CA VAL A 156 -3.66 5.39 1.37
C VAL A 156 -4.37 5.50 0.02
N LEU A 157 -4.71 6.72 -0.42
CA LEU A 157 -5.29 6.93 -1.75
C LEU A 157 -4.36 6.42 -2.85
N TRP A 158 -3.07 6.74 -2.78
CA TRP A 158 -2.10 6.32 -3.78
C TRP A 158 -1.98 4.79 -3.89
N GLN A 159 -2.13 4.08 -2.78
CA GLN A 159 -2.06 2.62 -2.77
C GLN A 159 -3.36 1.95 -3.21
N LEU A 160 -4.50 2.47 -2.74
CA LEU A 160 -5.77 1.71 -2.70
C LEU A 160 -6.91 2.34 -3.52
N ALA A 161 -6.71 3.49 -4.18
CA ALA A 161 -7.80 4.17 -4.91
C ALA A 161 -8.42 3.32 -6.03
N ASP A 162 -7.62 2.45 -6.64
CA ASP A 162 -8.06 1.59 -7.77
C ASP A 162 -8.57 0.22 -7.31
N GLU A 163 -8.57 -0.05 -6.00
CA GLU A 163 -8.91 -1.37 -5.45
C GLU A 163 -10.39 -1.42 -5.03
N PRO A 164 -11.25 -2.19 -5.74
CA PRO A 164 -12.70 -2.17 -5.49
C PRO A 164 -13.09 -2.54 -4.05
N ARG A 165 -12.38 -3.50 -3.45
CA ARG A 165 -12.62 -3.93 -2.05
C ARG A 165 -12.30 -2.81 -1.05
N ALA A 166 -11.23 -2.05 -1.30
CA ALA A 166 -10.87 -0.90 -0.49
C ALA A 166 -11.89 0.23 -0.67
N ALA A 167 -12.32 0.52 -1.90
CA ALA A 167 -13.35 1.52 -2.19
C ALA A 167 -14.71 1.18 -1.55
N ALA A 168 -15.05 -0.11 -1.43
CA ALA A 168 -16.28 -0.55 -0.77
C ALA A 168 -16.24 -0.39 0.76
N THR A 169 -15.04 -0.43 1.37
CA THR A 169 -14.87 -0.41 2.83
C THR A 169 -14.50 0.97 3.35
N LEU A 170 -13.62 1.68 2.64
CA LEU A 170 -13.09 2.98 3.02
C LEU A 170 -13.87 4.10 2.32
N ARG A 171 -14.05 5.23 3.00
CA ARG A 171 -14.70 6.41 2.41
C ARG A 171 -13.69 7.21 1.59
N LEU A 172 -13.21 6.65 0.47
CA LEU A 172 -12.09 7.22 -0.30
C LEU A 172 -12.39 8.62 -0.85
N ASP A 173 -13.61 8.89 -1.32
CA ASP A 173 -14.01 10.24 -1.78
C ASP A 173 -14.04 11.27 -0.64
N ALA A 174 -14.42 10.83 0.57
CA ALA A 174 -14.38 11.69 1.76
C ALA A 174 -12.93 11.94 2.19
N LEU A 175 -12.07 10.92 2.11
CA LEU A 175 -10.64 11.03 2.38
C LEU A 175 -9.97 12.03 1.43
N GLU A 176 -10.30 11.95 0.13
CA GLU A 176 -9.77 12.87 -0.87
C GLU A 176 -10.16 14.33 -0.61
N ARG A 177 -11.43 14.58 -0.28
CA ARG A 177 -11.89 15.94 0.12
C ARG A 177 -11.18 16.42 1.39
N ALA A 178 -11.06 15.56 2.40
CA ALA A 178 -10.36 15.91 3.63
C ALA A 178 -8.88 16.26 3.39
N ILE A 179 -8.20 15.55 2.47
CA ILE A 179 -6.83 15.90 2.05
C ILE A 179 -6.80 17.27 1.36
N GLN A 180 -7.74 17.55 0.45
CA GLN A 180 -7.82 18.84 -0.24
C GLN A 180 -8.04 20.00 0.75
N GLU A 181 -8.89 19.81 1.75
CA GLU A 181 -9.14 20.79 2.81
C GLU A 181 -7.93 20.99 3.73
N ALA A 182 -7.17 19.92 4.00
CA ALA A 182 -5.98 19.96 4.83
C ALA A 182 -4.78 20.63 4.14
N ILE A 183 -4.68 20.54 2.80
CA ILE A 183 -3.64 21.21 2.01
C ILE A 183 -3.93 22.72 2.01
N ARG A 184 -3.38 23.45 2.99
CA ARG A 184 -3.40 24.92 2.98
C ARG A 184 -2.40 25.45 1.93
N PRO A 185 -2.66 26.63 1.33
CA PRO A 185 -1.72 27.23 0.39
C PRO A 185 -0.58 27.94 1.16
N ALA A 186 0.42 27.22 1.69
CA ALA A 186 1.69 27.87 2.11
C ALA A 186 2.92 26.98 2.39
N GLY A 187 2.84 25.65 2.55
CA GLY A 187 3.98 24.84 3.03
C GLY A 187 4.64 23.89 2.03
N ALA A 188 5.94 23.65 2.16
CA ALA A 188 6.66 22.58 1.42
C ALA A 188 6.13 21.16 1.76
N ARG A 189 5.60 20.97 2.99
CA ARG A 189 4.92 19.73 3.39
C ARG A 189 3.63 19.53 2.59
N ASP A 190 2.87 20.60 2.40
CA ASP A 190 1.59 20.58 1.66
C ASP A 190 1.83 20.24 0.19
N GLU A 191 2.95 20.70 -0.38
CA GLU A 191 3.34 20.37 -1.75
C GLU A 191 3.65 18.87 -1.92
N ALA A 192 4.34 18.24 -0.97
CA ALA A 192 4.58 16.79 -1.02
C ALA A 192 3.27 15.99 -0.90
N VAL A 193 2.34 16.40 -0.03
CA VAL A 193 1.01 15.78 0.08
C VAL A 193 0.24 15.92 -1.23
N ARG A 194 0.24 17.13 -1.83
CA ARG A 194 -0.40 17.40 -3.12
C ARG A 194 0.17 16.50 -4.22
N GLN A 195 1.49 16.39 -4.32
CA GLN A 195 2.14 15.51 -5.31
C GLN A 195 1.70 14.05 -5.16
N VAL A 196 1.63 13.52 -3.94
CA VAL A 196 1.16 12.14 -3.72
C VAL A 196 -0.32 12.00 -4.09
N ALA A 197 -1.17 12.96 -3.70
CA ALA A 197 -2.59 12.95 -4.05
C ALA A 197 -2.82 13.03 -5.56
N ASP A 198 -2.03 13.84 -6.28
CA ASP A 198 -2.10 13.96 -7.74
C ASP A 198 -1.62 12.68 -8.43
N LEU A 199 -0.56 12.04 -7.91
CA LEU A 199 -0.13 10.70 -8.37
C LEU A 199 -1.24 9.66 -8.16
N ALA A 200 -1.95 9.71 -7.04
CA ALA A 200 -3.08 8.82 -6.76
C ALA A 200 -4.23 9.04 -7.76
N ARG A 201 -4.51 10.28 -8.17
CA ARG A 201 -5.51 10.59 -9.20
C ARG A 201 -5.08 10.12 -10.58
N ALA A 202 -3.84 10.42 -10.98
CA ALA A 202 -3.30 10.05 -12.28
C ALA A 202 -3.33 8.53 -12.51
N GLY A 203 -3.04 7.75 -11.45
CA GLY A 203 -3.12 6.29 -11.47
C GLY A 203 -4.49 5.73 -11.86
N ARG A 204 -5.58 6.40 -11.47
CA ARG A 204 -6.96 5.96 -11.78
C ARG A 204 -7.31 6.06 -13.25
N PHE A 205 -6.69 7.01 -13.96
CA PHE A 205 -6.94 7.25 -15.38
C PHE A 205 -6.11 6.36 -16.31
N GLU A 206 -5.03 5.75 -15.81
CA GLU A 206 -4.20 4.81 -16.57
C GLU A 206 -4.69 3.35 -16.49
N ALA A 207 -5.73 3.06 -15.70
CA ALA A 207 -6.41 1.77 -15.71
C ALA A 207 -7.15 1.59 -17.05
N VAL A 208 -6.40 1.20 -18.08
CA VAL A 208 -6.90 0.83 -19.41
C VAL A 208 -7.94 -0.28 -19.22
N PRO A 209 -9.15 -0.17 -19.81
CA PRO A 209 -10.15 -1.21 -19.71
C PRO A 209 -9.54 -2.52 -20.20
N ALA A 210 -9.65 -3.58 -19.38
CA ALA A 210 -9.27 -4.92 -19.79
C ALA A 210 -9.94 -5.20 -21.14
N ALA A 211 -9.15 -5.47 -22.17
CA ALA A 211 -9.67 -5.85 -23.48
C ALA A 211 -10.60 -7.05 -23.28
N ALA A 212 -11.88 -6.85 -23.56
CA ALA A 212 -12.95 -7.84 -23.47
C ALA A 212 -12.80 -8.92 -24.54
#